data_AF-A0A1L6ZIH1-F1
#
_entry.id   AF-A0A1L6ZIH1-F1
#
_cell.length_a   1.000
_cell.length_b   1.000
_cell.length_c   1.000
_cell.angle_alpha   90.00
_cell.angle_beta   90.00
_cell.angle_gamma   90.00
#
_symmetry.space_group_name_H-M   'P 1'
#
loop_
_entity.id
_entity.type
_entity.pdbx_description
1 polymer ?
#
loop_
_entity_poly.entity_id
_entity_poly.type
_entity_poly.pdbx_seq_one_letter_code
_entity_poly.pdbx_strand_id
1 'polypeptide(L)'
;MGQVCREINCRGEERRKEIVRLFKVDIMSRIKLLPGQEHISCTGDQLENEYYCFSYSNRKDQKKKGVFVCGSHAAKHFLELINKPNIRLFNPLIGEVADNNLQHQFDRRVDVGGERTEAENIVARNLRDAIDVLTIWWNNKIKYPLSDIRAQLNNNMNEEPKFRVIKAVNTIISSDQSECTTLKEMNNKLKEKYPNMRDYDFSLLNVILQKHGIKSYFD
;
A
#
# COMPACT_ATOMS: atom_id res chain seq x y z
N MET A 1 21.99 -5.77 10.76
CA MET A 1 22.01 -6.58 9.52
C MET A 1 20.61 -7.15 9.31
N GLY A 2 19.76 -6.43 8.57
CA GLY A 2 18.39 -6.86 8.31
C GLY A 2 18.39 -8.00 7.30
N GLN A 3 17.74 -9.10 7.63
CA GLN A 3 17.55 -10.24 6.76
C GLN A 3 16.76 -9.79 5.53
N VAL A 4 17.46 -9.57 4.41
CA VAL A 4 16.84 -9.37 3.10
C VAL A 4 16.09 -10.67 2.80
N CYS A 5 14.76 -10.64 2.91
CA CYS A 5 13.94 -11.75 2.45
C CYS A 5 14.28 -11.96 0.97
N ARG A 6 14.75 -13.17 0.61
CA ARG A 6 15.02 -13.54 -0.78
C ARG A 6 13.81 -13.13 -1.62
N GLU A 7 14.03 -12.30 -2.63
CA GLU A 7 12.99 -11.88 -3.56
C GLU A 7 12.35 -13.12 -4.19
N ILE A 8 11.02 -13.21 -4.10
CA ILE A 8 10.28 -14.27 -4.77
C ILE A 8 10.49 -14.10 -6.27
N ASN A 9 10.93 -15.15 -6.97
CA ASN A 9 10.86 -15.21 -8.42
C ASN A 9 9.49 -15.77 -8.84
N CYS A 10 8.74 -14.98 -9.61
CA CYS A 10 7.38 -15.24 -10.06
C CYS A 10 7.24 -15.37 -11.59
N ARG A 11 8.35 -15.51 -12.33
CA ARG A 11 8.32 -15.64 -13.80
C ARG A 11 7.65 -16.96 -14.20
N GLY A 12 6.68 -16.86 -15.11
CA GLY A 12 5.83 -17.97 -15.58
C GLY A 12 4.58 -18.22 -14.72
N GLU A 13 3.48 -18.63 -15.36
CA GLU A 13 2.20 -18.88 -14.69
C GLU A 13 2.25 -20.02 -13.67
N GLU A 14 2.90 -21.14 -14.03
CA GLU A 14 3.04 -22.30 -13.13
C GLU A 14 3.75 -21.92 -11.83
N ARG A 15 4.77 -21.05 -11.93
CA ARG A 15 5.45 -20.55 -10.74
C ARG A 15 4.52 -19.71 -9.86
N ARG A 16 3.68 -18.86 -10.46
CA ARG A 16 2.68 -18.06 -9.71
C ARG A 16 1.65 -18.95 -9.02
N LYS A 17 1.16 -20.01 -9.69
CA LYS A 17 0.27 -21.03 -9.09
C LYS A 17 0.93 -21.72 -7.90
N GLU A 18 2.20 -22.11 -8.05
CA GLU A 18 2.97 -22.73 -6.97
C GLU A 18 3.14 -21.78 -5.77
N ILE A 19 3.42 -20.49 -6.02
CA ILE A 19 3.53 -19.47 -4.97
C ILE A 19 2.22 -19.38 -4.17
N VAL A 20 1.06 -19.25 -4.83
CA VAL A 20 -0.24 -19.14 -4.14
C VAL A 20 -0.61 -20.44 -3.40
N ARG A 21 -0.14 -21.59 -3.88
CA ARG A 21 -0.27 -22.88 -3.18
C ARG A 21 0.56 -22.91 -1.88
N LEU A 22 1.82 -22.47 -1.93
CA LEU A 22 2.75 -22.55 -0.80
C LEU A 22 2.59 -21.42 0.23
N PHE A 23 2.15 -20.25 -0.24
CA PHE A 23 2.06 -19.02 0.53
C PHE A 23 0.63 -18.49 0.53
N LYS A 24 0.21 -17.89 1.65
CA LYS A 24 -0.91 -16.96 1.65
C LYS A 24 -0.40 -15.67 1.02
N VAL A 25 -0.92 -15.34 -0.15
CA VAL A 25 -0.59 -14.12 -0.90
C VAL A 25 -1.76 -13.15 -0.79
N ASP A 26 -1.47 -11.86 -0.59
CA ASP A 26 -2.50 -10.84 -0.61
C ASP A 26 -1.98 -9.52 -1.22
N ILE A 27 -2.86 -8.83 -1.94
CA ILE A 27 -2.57 -7.53 -2.55
C ILE A 27 -2.54 -6.44 -1.49
N MET A 28 -1.49 -5.62 -1.51
CA MET A 28 -1.34 -4.49 -0.60
C MET A 28 -1.69 -3.18 -1.28
N SER A 29 -1.00 -2.88 -2.38
CA SER A 29 -1.08 -1.58 -3.04
C SER A 29 -0.72 -1.70 -4.51
N ARG A 30 -1.30 -0.78 -5.30
CA ARG A 30 -0.94 -0.50 -6.68
C ARG A 30 -0.51 0.96 -6.69
N ILE A 31 0.76 1.24 -6.94
CA ILE A 31 1.33 2.58 -6.75
C ILE A 31 1.97 3.06 -8.04
N LYS A 32 1.81 4.35 -8.34
CA LYS A 32 2.49 5.04 -9.44
C LYS A 32 3.99 5.07 -9.16
N LEU A 33 4.79 4.67 -10.14
CA LEU A 33 6.23 4.80 -10.06
C LEU A 33 6.61 6.28 -10.18
N LEU A 34 7.41 6.79 -9.24
CA LEU A 34 7.86 8.18 -9.29
C LEU A 34 9.01 8.32 -10.31
N PRO A 35 9.14 9.48 -10.98
CA PRO A 35 10.23 9.72 -11.92
C PRO A 35 11.60 9.41 -11.32
N GLY A 36 12.45 8.72 -12.09
CA GLY A 36 13.80 8.35 -11.67
C GLY A 36 13.89 7.26 -10.58
N GLN A 37 12.78 6.61 -10.23
CA GLN A 37 12.84 5.37 -9.44
C GLN A 37 13.08 4.17 -10.36
N GLU A 38 14.02 3.30 -9.97
CA GLU A 38 14.26 2.02 -10.63
C GLU A 38 13.75 0.89 -9.75
N HIS A 39 12.84 0.08 -10.26
CA HIS A 39 12.28 -1.08 -9.56
C HIS A 39 12.35 -2.30 -10.46
N ILE A 40 12.89 -3.39 -9.92
CA ILE A 40 12.91 -4.68 -10.57
C ILE A 40 11.77 -5.53 -10.01
N SER A 41 10.95 -6.05 -10.90
CA SER A 41 9.82 -6.92 -10.55
C SER A 41 10.26 -8.31 -10.12
N CYS A 42 9.36 -9.07 -9.49
CA CYS A 42 9.55 -10.48 -9.18
C CYS A 42 9.72 -11.38 -10.42
N THR A 43 9.41 -10.88 -11.62
CA THR A 43 9.74 -11.59 -12.86
C THR A 43 11.17 -11.30 -13.30
N GLY A 44 11.83 -10.26 -12.79
CA GLY A 44 13.14 -9.78 -13.22
C GLY A 44 13.07 -8.70 -14.29
N ASP A 45 11.87 -8.21 -14.61
CA ASP A 45 11.66 -7.12 -15.56
C ASP A 45 11.69 -5.76 -14.85
N GLN A 46 12.20 -4.73 -15.52
CA GLN A 46 12.19 -3.36 -15.03
C GLN A 46 10.75 -2.80 -15.07
N LEU A 47 10.36 -2.07 -14.02
CA LEU A 47 9.08 -1.39 -13.91
C LEU A 47 9.23 0.07 -14.34
N GLU A 48 8.28 0.57 -15.12
CA GLU A 48 8.39 1.89 -15.76
C GLU A 48 7.26 2.86 -15.38
N ASN A 49 6.06 2.37 -15.07
CA ASN A 49 4.87 3.22 -14.90
C ASN A 49 4.21 3.07 -13.53
N GLU A 50 3.89 1.83 -13.16
CA GLU A 50 3.25 1.48 -11.90
C GLU A 50 3.75 0.12 -11.45
N TYR A 51 3.56 -0.16 -10.16
CA TYR A 51 3.91 -1.44 -9.58
C TYR A 51 2.86 -1.89 -8.58
N TYR A 52 2.75 -3.21 -8.42
CA TYR A 52 1.89 -3.84 -7.44
C TYR A 52 2.74 -4.45 -6.34
N CYS A 53 2.37 -4.18 -5.09
CA CYS A 53 2.98 -4.79 -3.91
C CYS A 53 2.09 -5.90 -3.38
N PHE A 54 2.64 -7.10 -3.25
CA PHE A 54 1.97 -8.24 -2.63
C PHE A 54 2.69 -8.66 -1.37
N SER A 55 1.92 -8.91 -0.32
CA SER A 55 2.42 -9.59 0.87
C SER A 55 2.36 -11.10 0.66
N TYR A 56 3.29 -11.83 1.26
CA TYR A 56 3.22 -13.28 1.33
C TYR A 56 3.61 -13.79 2.71
N SER A 57 2.97 -14.88 3.14
CA SER A 57 3.39 -15.65 4.31
C SER A 57 3.26 -17.13 4.05
N ASN A 58 4.28 -17.91 4.41
CA ASN A 58 4.26 -19.34 4.16
C ASN A 58 3.18 -20.00 5.02
N ARG A 59 2.40 -20.89 4.41
CA ARG A 59 1.26 -21.53 5.09
C ARG A 59 1.69 -22.49 6.21
N LYS A 60 2.92 -23.00 6.18
CA LYS A 60 3.47 -23.95 7.15
C LYS A 60 4.45 -23.30 8.14
N ASP A 61 5.17 -22.26 7.71
CA ASP A 61 6.20 -21.59 8.50
C ASP A 61 5.99 -20.08 8.50
N GLN A 62 5.32 -19.57 9.53
CA GLN A 62 5.01 -18.14 9.63
C GLN A 62 6.26 -17.24 9.74
N LYS A 63 7.48 -17.78 9.90
CA LYS A 63 8.71 -16.97 9.83
C LYS A 63 9.09 -16.64 8.39
N LYS A 64 8.64 -17.43 7.41
CA LYS A 64 8.88 -17.22 5.98
C LYS A 64 7.81 -16.34 5.38
N LYS A 65 8.03 -15.03 5.45
CA LYS A 65 7.07 -14.01 5.03
C LYS A 65 7.79 -12.79 4.49
N GLY A 66 7.12 -12.02 3.65
CA GLY A 66 7.72 -10.83 3.06
C GLY A 66 6.78 -10.10 2.13
N VAL A 67 7.37 -9.29 1.27
CA VAL A 67 6.70 -8.54 0.22
C VAL A 67 7.44 -8.80 -1.10
N PHE A 68 6.72 -8.83 -2.21
CA PHE A 68 7.31 -8.76 -3.54
C PHE A 68 6.57 -7.74 -4.38
N VAL A 69 7.28 -7.16 -5.35
CA VAL A 69 6.74 -6.19 -6.29
C VAL A 69 6.62 -6.81 -7.68
N CYS A 70 5.61 -6.44 -8.45
CA CYS A 70 5.46 -6.93 -9.81
C CYS A 70 4.74 -5.93 -10.72
N GLY A 71 4.89 -6.12 -12.04
CA GLY A 71 4.17 -5.37 -13.04
C GLY A 71 2.73 -5.87 -13.22
N SER A 72 1.95 -5.12 -14.00
CA SER A 72 0.52 -5.34 -14.24
C SER A 72 0.19 -6.77 -14.72
N HIS A 73 0.99 -7.34 -15.62
CA HIS A 73 0.74 -8.69 -16.15
C HIS A 73 0.79 -9.78 -15.07
N ALA A 74 1.86 -9.81 -14.26
CA ALA A 74 1.98 -10.77 -13.16
C ALA A 74 0.94 -10.49 -12.06
N ALA A 75 0.68 -9.22 -11.76
CA ALA A 75 -0.31 -8.80 -10.77
C ALA A 75 -1.71 -9.30 -11.12
N LYS A 76 -2.14 -9.15 -12.39
CA LYS A 76 -3.44 -9.63 -12.87
C LYS A 76 -3.62 -11.12 -12.61
N HIS A 77 -2.62 -11.93 -12.96
CA HIS A 77 -2.68 -13.38 -12.70
C HIS A 77 -2.70 -13.71 -11.20
N PHE A 78 -1.94 -12.97 -10.36
CA PHE A 78 -2.03 -13.18 -8.91
C PHE A 78 -3.40 -12.85 -8.35
N LEU A 79 -4.01 -11.74 -8.77
CA LEU A 79 -5.35 -11.32 -8.37
C LEU A 79 -6.40 -12.38 -8.74
N GLU A 80 -6.31 -12.94 -9.95
CA GLU A 80 -7.15 -14.08 -10.39
C GLU A 80 -6.96 -15.30 -9.49
N LEU A 81 -5.71 -15.70 -9.21
CA LEU A 81 -5.40 -16.87 -8.37
C LEU A 81 -5.87 -16.72 -6.91
N ILE A 82 -5.89 -15.51 -6.36
CA ILE A 82 -6.37 -15.23 -4.99
C ILE A 82 -7.83 -14.79 -4.95
N ASN A 83 -8.52 -14.77 -6.10
CA ASN A 83 -9.89 -14.33 -6.27
C ASN A 83 -10.17 -12.94 -5.67
N LYS A 84 -9.33 -11.95 -6.02
CA LYS A 84 -9.50 -10.55 -5.60
C LYS A 84 -9.66 -9.62 -6.80
N PRO A 85 -10.49 -8.56 -6.68
CA PRO A 85 -10.58 -7.54 -7.71
C PRO A 85 -9.28 -6.73 -7.78
N ASN A 86 -9.08 -6.04 -8.91
CA ASN A 86 -8.04 -5.04 -8.99
C ASN A 86 -8.32 -3.88 -8.03
N ILE A 87 -7.25 -3.27 -7.50
CA ILE A 87 -7.35 -2.15 -6.55
C ILE A 87 -7.01 -0.83 -7.23
N ARG A 88 -7.47 0.25 -6.62
CA ARG A 88 -7.22 1.62 -7.09
C ARG A 88 -5.71 1.92 -7.12
N LEU A 89 -5.27 2.57 -8.20
CA LEU A 89 -3.93 3.14 -8.28
C LEU A 89 -3.79 4.29 -7.27
N PHE A 90 -2.83 4.19 -6.37
CA PHE A 90 -2.35 5.29 -5.57
C PHE A 90 -1.39 6.13 -6.39
N ASN A 91 -1.84 7.32 -6.81
CA ASN A 91 -1.01 8.30 -7.48
C ASN A 91 -0.72 9.46 -6.52
N PRO A 92 0.52 9.60 -6.05
CA PRO A 92 0.88 10.65 -5.11
C PRO A 92 1.17 11.99 -5.79
N LEU A 93 1.09 12.08 -7.13
CA LEU A 93 1.38 13.30 -7.89
C LEU A 93 0.08 14.07 -8.24
N ILE A 94 0.22 15.39 -8.36
CA ILE A 94 -0.80 16.34 -8.84
C ILE A 94 -0.66 16.47 -10.36
N GLY A 95 -1.79 16.54 -11.08
CA GLY A 95 -1.82 16.87 -12.51
C GLY A 95 -1.64 15.69 -13.47
N GLU A 96 -1.15 14.54 -13.01
CA GLU A 96 -1.34 13.30 -13.75
C GLU A 96 -2.76 12.80 -13.50
N VAL A 97 -3.60 12.86 -14.54
CA VAL A 97 -4.94 12.25 -14.51
C VAL A 97 -4.74 10.80 -14.04
N ALA A 98 -5.32 10.45 -12.89
CA ALA A 98 -5.39 9.05 -12.48
C ALA A 98 -6.01 8.32 -13.66
N ASP A 99 -5.36 7.29 -14.20
CA ASP A 99 -5.84 6.63 -15.40
C ASP A 99 -7.28 6.16 -15.15
N ASN A 100 -8.21 6.85 -15.82
CA ASN A 100 -9.59 7.02 -15.38
C ASN A 100 -10.49 5.84 -15.76
N ASN A 101 -9.93 4.65 -15.93
CA ASN A 101 -10.70 3.43 -16.18
C ASN A 101 -11.37 2.85 -14.93
N LEU A 102 -11.36 3.58 -13.80
CA LEU A 102 -12.22 3.33 -12.63
C LEU A 102 -12.96 4.58 -12.13
N GLN A 103 -12.86 5.72 -12.83
CA GLN A 103 -13.51 6.98 -12.45
C GLN A 103 -14.98 7.11 -12.91
N HIS A 104 -15.63 5.97 -13.18
CA HIS A 104 -17.08 5.92 -13.42
C HIS A 104 -17.91 5.39 -12.25
N GLN A 105 -17.34 5.17 -11.06
CA GLN A 105 -18.14 4.65 -9.92
C GLN A 105 -18.16 5.44 -8.62
N PHE A 106 -17.36 6.50 -8.43
CA PHE A 106 -17.33 7.18 -7.12
C PHE A 106 -17.37 8.70 -7.18
N ASP A 107 -18.01 9.27 -8.19
CA ASP A 107 -18.48 10.65 -8.11
C ASP A 107 -19.70 10.85 -9.02
N ARG A 108 -20.84 10.36 -8.55
CA ARG A 108 -22.15 10.87 -8.95
C ARG A 108 -23.20 10.38 -7.97
N ARG A 109 -23.82 11.33 -7.24
CA ARG A 109 -25.17 11.16 -6.71
C ARG A 109 -26.10 10.87 -7.89
N VAL A 110 -26.28 9.61 -8.24
CA VAL A 110 -27.34 9.18 -9.15
C VAL A 110 -27.92 7.90 -8.60
N ASP A 111 -29.15 8.04 -8.13
CA ASP A 111 -30.07 6.99 -7.78
C ASP A 111 -30.48 6.24 -9.06
N VAL A 112 -29.92 5.05 -9.31
CA VAL A 112 -30.51 3.99 -10.16
C VAL A 112 -30.02 2.64 -9.62
N GLY A 113 -30.98 1.76 -9.30
CA GLY A 113 -30.80 0.44 -8.69
C GLY A 113 -29.63 -0.41 -9.20
N GLY A 114 -28.58 -0.46 -8.38
CA GLY A 114 -27.42 -1.37 -8.46
C GLY A 114 -26.71 -1.30 -7.11
N GLU A 115 -26.22 -2.45 -6.61
CA GLU A 115 -25.64 -2.61 -5.28
C GLU A 115 -24.80 -1.40 -4.82
N ARG A 116 -25.17 -0.84 -3.67
CA ARG A 116 -24.42 0.23 -3.01
C ARG A 116 -23.03 -0.30 -2.69
N THR A 117 -22.00 0.08 -3.45
CA THR A 117 -20.64 0.04 -2.94
C THR A 117 -20.60 0.97 -1.74
N GLU A 118 -20.50 0.40 -0.54
CA GLU A 118 -20.43 1.18 0.70
C GLU A 118 -19.29 2.21 0.59
N ALA A 119 -19.60 3.46 0.94
CA ALA A 119 -18.63 4.55 0.87
C ALA A 119 -17.42 4.22 1.78
N GLU A 120 -16.19 4.42 1.27
CA GLU A 120 -14.98 4.23 2.08
C GLU A 120 -15.04 5.08 3.36
N ASN A 121 -14.70 4.48 4.50
CA ASN A 121 -14.54 5.19 5.76
C ASN A 121 -13.39 6.20 5.65
N ILE A 122 -13.63 7.43 6.08
CA ILE A 122 -12.66 8.52 5.93
C ILE A 122 -11.36 8.28 6.72
N VAL A 123 -11.42 7.63 7.89
CA VAL A 123 -10.25 7.27 8.70
C VAL A 123 -9.50 6.11 8.04
N ALA A 124 -10.19 5.12 7.49
CA ALA A 124 -9.57 4.04 6.73
C ALA A 124 -8.81 4.58 5.51
N ARG A 125 -9.44 5.49 4.77
CA ARG A 125 -8.82 6.20 3.65
C ARG A 125 -7.57 6.98 4.09
N ASN A 126 -7.65 7.72 5.19
CA ASN A 126 -6.53 8.49 5.69
C ASN A 126 -5.36 7.61 6.15
N LEU A 127 -5.65 6.47 6.80
CA LEU A 127 -4.65 5.48 7.17
C LEU A 127 -4.02 4.79 5.95
N ARG A 128 -4.83 4.49 4.92
CA ARG A 128 -4.35 3.94 3.65
C ARG A 128 -3.33 4.87 3.01
N ASP A 129 -3.69 6.14 2.86
CA ASP A 129 -2.83 7.15 2.24
C ASP A 129 -1.52 7.32 3.04
N ALA A 130 -1.58 7.26 4.38
CA ALA A 130 -0.39 7.30 5.23
C ALA A 130 0.57 6.12 4.97
N ILE A 131 0.04 4.90 4.87
CA ILE A 131 0.84 3.70 4.60
C ILE A 131 1.46 3.75 3.19
N ASP A 132 0.71 4.25 2.19
CA ASP A 132 1.19 4.32 0.82
C ASP A 132 2.27 5.41 0.66
N VAL A 133 2.17 6.55 1.37
CA VAL A 133 3.26 7.55 1.45
C VAL A 133 4.51 6.95 2.11
N LEU A 134 4.36 6.23 3.23
CA LEU A 134 5.49 5.58 3.90
C LEU A 134 6.16 4.52 3.01
N THR A 135 5.36 3.81 2.21
CA THR A 135 5.85 2.83 1.23
C THR A 135 6.74 3.49 0.17
N ILE A 136 6.33 4.65 -0.34
CA ILE A 136 7.10 5.45 -1.29
C ILE A 136 8.40 5.95 -0.66
N TRP A 137 8.33 6.47 0.57
CA TRP A 137 9.50 6.95 1.32
C TRP A 137 10.59 5.88 1.42
N TRP A 138 10.21 4.63 1.71
CA TRP A 138 11.14 3.50 1.76
C TRP A 138 11.56 2.94 0.40
N ASN A 139 11.11 3.54 -0.70
CA ASN A 139 11.36 3.07 -2.06
C ASN A 139 11.05 1.55 -2.20
N ASN A 140 9.86 1.15 -1.77
CA ASN A 140 9.37 -0.24 -1.75
C ASN A 140 10.11 -1.24 -0.88
N LYS A 141 10.99 -0.79 0.03
CA LYS A 141 11.57 -1.65 1.07
C LYS A 141 10.60 -1.87 2.23
N ILE A 142 9.39 -2.34 1.91
CA ILE A 142 8.29 -2.46 2.87
C ILE A 142 8.59 -3.55 3.89
N LYS A 143 8.52 -3.19 5.17
CA LYS A 143 8.63 -4.14 6.29
C LYS A 143 7.32 -4.93 6.43
N TYR A 144 7.43 -6.23 6.71
CA TYR A 144 6.26 -7.13 6.80
C TYR A 144 5.12 -6.65 7.73
N PRO A 145 5.37 -6.06 8.91
CA PRO A 145 4.27 -5.59 9.76
C PRO A 145 3.37 -4.55 9.08
N LEU A 146 3.95 -3.66 8.27
CA LEU A 146 3.19 -2.67 7.51
C LEU A 146 2.41 -3.33 6.36
N SER A 147 2.99 -4.37 5.74
CA SER A 147 2.33 -5.06 4.63
C SER A 147 1.08 -5.83 5.05
N ASP A 148 1.14 -6.53 6.17
CA ASP A 148 -0.01 -7.25 6.72
C ASP A 148 -1.13 -6.29 7.13
N ILE A 149 -0.79 -5.16 7.78
CA ILE A 149 -1.75 -4.11 8.10
C ILE A 149 -2.42 -3.57 6.83
N ARG A 150 -1.63 -3.26 5.79
CA ARG A 150 -2.14 -2.70 4.53
C ARG A 150 -3.06 -3.66 3.79
N ALA A 151 -2.71 -4.94 3.75
CA ALA A 151 -3.53 -5.99 3.12
C ALA A 151 -4.84 -6.23 3.89
N GLN A 152 -4.81 -6.20 5.23
CA GLN A 152 -6.02 -6.31 6.05
C GLN A 152 -6.95 -5.10 5.88
N LEU A 153 -6.38 -3.90 5.75
CA LEU A 153 -7.13 -2.67 5.54
C LEU A 153 -7.94 -2.71 4.22
N ASN A 154 -7.39 -3.29 3.15
CA ASN A 154 -8.10 -3.46 1.88
C ASN A 154 -9.43 -4.22 2.00
N ASN A 155 -9.56 -5.12 2.98
CA ASN A 155 -10.78 -5.92 3.16
C ASN A 155 -11.84 -5.22 4.02
N ASN A 156 -11.53 -4.08 4.64
CA ASN A 156 -12.42 -3.39 5.59
C ASN A 156 -12.38 -1.85 5.38
N MET A 157 -12.30 -1.40 4.12
CA MET A 157 -12.19 0.03 3.78
C MET A 157 -13.46 0.84 4.10
N ASN A 158 -14.59 0.17 4.28
CA ASN A 158 -15.90 0.70 4.68
C ASN A 158 -16.02 0.91 6.20
N GLU A 159 -15.14 0.31 7.01
CA GLU A 159 -15.19 0.38 8.47
C GLU A 159 -14.09 1.30 9.04
N GLU A 160 -14.32 1.87 10.21
CA GLU A 160 -13.27 2.61 10.92
C GLU A 160 -12.17 1.65 11.42
N PRO A 161 -10.88 1.91 11.12
CA PRO A 161 -9.79 1.07 11.59
C PRO A 161 -9.74 1.04 13.12
N LYS A 162 -9.61 -0.16 13.70
CA LYS A 162 -9.43 -0.32 15.14
C LYS A 162 -8.22 0.49 15.62
N PHE A 163 -8.35 1.14 16.77
CA PHE A 163 -7.27 1.93 17.39
C PHE A 163 -5.91 1.20 17.43
N ARG A 164 -5.91 -0.11 17.73
CA ARG A 164 -4.68 -0.93 17.74
C ARG A 164 -3.92 -0.91 16.41
N VAL A 165 -4.63 -0.78 15.28
CA VAL A 165 -4.05 -0.73 13.93
C VAL A 165 -3.43 0.63 13.68
N ILE A 166 -4.15 1.71 14.01
CA ILE A 166 -3.62 3.09 13.92
C ILE A 166 -2.37 3.24 14.79
N LYS A 167 -2.42 2.76 16.04
CA LYS A 167 -1.29 2.74 16.96
C LYS A 167 -0.10 1.95 16.40
N ALA A 168 -0.35 0.80 15.78
CA ALA A 168 0.71 0.00 15.19
C ALA A 168 1.43 0.74 14.04
N VAL A 169 0.68 1.42 13.16
CA VAL A 169 1.28 2.24 12.10
C VAL A 169 2.07 3.42 12.69
N ASN A 170 1.54 4.09 13.71
CA ASN A 170 2.25 5.15 14.43
C ASN A 170 3.59 4.67 15.02
N THR A 171 3.61 3.49 15.64
CA THR A 171 4.85 2.87 16.17
C THR A 171 5.82 2.48 15.06
N ILE A 172 5.32 2.05 13.89
CA ILE A 172 6.17 1.76 12.74
C ILE A 172 6.87 3.02 12.25
N ILE A 173 6.15 4.15 12.14
CA ILE A 173 6.71 5.44 11.76
C ILE A 173 7.73 5.91 12.82
N SER A 174 7.39 5.84 14.11
CA SER A 174 8.30 6.27 15.19
C SER A 174 9.59 5.47 15.27
N SER A 175 9.59 4.25 14.72
CA SER A 175 10.74 3.34 14.68
C SER A 175 11.54 3.47 13.38
N ASP A 176 11.17 4.42 12.52
CA ASP A 176 11.94 4.72 11.33
C ASP A 176 13.30 5.31 11.71
N GLN A 177 14.34 4.90 10.99
CA GLN A 177 15.73 5.27 11.27
C GLN A 177 16.26 6.30 10.26
N SER A 178 15.39 6.86 9.43
CA SER A 178 15.75 8.01 8.60
C SER A 178 15.90 9.27 9.45
N GLU A 179 16.32 10.33 8.79
CA GLU A 179 16.43 11.65 9.37
C GLU A 179 15.08 12.35 9.60
N CYS A 180 13.97 11.78 9.13
CA CYS A 180 12.62 12.28 9.37
C CYS A 180 12.02 11.63 10.62
N THR A 181 11.41 12.44 11.48
CA THR A 181 10.75 12.00 12.70
C THR A 181 9.25 11.76 12.51
N THR A 182 8.61 12.45 11.54
CA THR A 182 7.18 12.28 11.24
C THR A 182 6.93 11.96 9.77
N LEU A 183 5.77 11.37 9.48
CA LEU A 183 5.37 11.10 8.10
C LEU A 183 5.16 12.39 7.30
N LYS A 184 4.77 13.49 7.95
CA LYS A 184 4.71 14.81 7.33
C LYS A 184 6.08 15.29 6.87
N GLU A 185 7.11 15.14 7.70
CA GLU A 185 8.49 15.47 7.31
C GLU A 185 8.95 14.60 6.13
N MET A 186 8.63 13.31 6.13
CA MET A 186 8.92 12.41 5.00
C MET A 186 8.23 12.89 3.71
N ASN A 187 6.94 13.28 3.78
CA ASN A 187 6.21 13.79 2.63
C ASN A 187 6.79 15.13 2.12
N ASN A 188 7.19 16.02 3.03
CA ASN A 188 7.81 17.29 2.66
C ASN A 188 9.14 17.05 1.92
N LYS A 189 9.98 16.11 2.38
CA LYS A 189 11.20 15.73 1.66
C LYS A 189 10.92 15.08 0.31
N LEU A 190 9.90 14.24 0.20
CA LEU A 190 9.46 13.73 -1.09
C LEU A 190 9.07 14.88 -2.02
N LYS A 191 8.42 15.94 -1.50
CA LYS A 191 8.01 17.12 -2.26
C LYS A 191 9.20 17.97 -2.73
N GLU A 192 10.27 18.06 -1.95
CA GLU A 192 11.53 18.70 -2.40
C GLU A 192 12.09 18.01 -3.66
N LYS A 193 12.01 16.68 -3.71
CA LYS A 193 12.46 15.89 -4.86
C LYS A 193 11.44 15.84 -6.00
N TYR A 194 10.15 15.85 -5.66
CA TYR A 194 9.02 15.73 -6.57
C TYR A 194 8.05 16.90 -6.32
N PRO A 195 8.26 18.07 -6.94
CA PRO A 195 7.49 19.28 -6.61
C PRO A 195 5.96 19.16 -6.79
N ASN A 196 5.52 18.21 -7.63
CA ASN A 196 4.11 17.88 -7.85
C ASN A 196 3.57 16.81 -6.88
N MET A 197 4.31 16.43 -5.84
CA MET A 197 3.82 15.56 -4.77
C MET A 197 2.62 16.21 -4.07
N ARG A 198 1.57 15.41 -3.83
CA ARG A 198 0.37 15.82 -3.10
C ARG A 198 0.72 16.15 -1.65
N ASP A 199 -0.02 17.10 -1.11
CA ASP A 199 -0.08 17.31 0.33
C ASP A 199 -1.07 16.33 0.95
N TYR A 200 -0.63 15.66 2.00
CA TYR A 200 -1.47 14.81 2.82
C TYR A 200 -1.70 15.48 4.17
N ASP A 201 -2.94 15.36 4.65
CA ASP A 201 -3.38 15.79 5.98
C ASP A 201 -3.74 14.55 6.78
N PHE A 202 -3.01 14.30 7.88
CA PHE A 202 -3.22 13.15 8.76
C PHE A 202 -3.89 13.54 10.10
N SER A 203 -4.51 14.72 10.15
CA SER A 203 -5.16 15.27 11.35
C SER A 203 -6.16 14.31 12.00
N LEU A 204 -6.90 13.51 11.21
CA LEU A 204 -7.86 12.54 11.75
C LEU A 204 -7.17 11.47 12.60
N LEU A 205 -6.03 10.95 12.15
CA LEU A 205 -5.24 9.96 12.88
C LEU A 205 -4.62 10.58 14.15
N ASN A 206 -4.17 11.83 14.06
CA ASN A 206 -3.63 12.58 15.20
C ASN A 206 -4.68 12.74 16.30
N VAL A 207 -5.91 13.14 15.95
CA VAL A 207 -7.02 13.31 16.90
C VAL A 207 -7.32 11.98 17.62
N ILE A 208 -7.30 10.86 16.90
CA ILE A 208 -7.54 9.53 17.50
C ILE A 208 -6.44 9.16 18.50
N LEU A 209 -5.16 9.41 18.17
CA LEU A 209 -4.03 9.13 19.06
C LEU A 209 -4.02 10.06 20.29
N GLN A 210 -4.30 11.34 20.11
CA GLN A 210 -4.37 12.34 21.18
C GLN A 210 -5.46 12.01 22.20
N LYS A 211 -6.64 11.56 21.76
CA LYS A 211 -7.71 11.07 22.66
C LYS A 211 -7.26 9.93 23.58
N HIS A 212 -6.20 9.20 23.21
CA HIS A 212 -5.61 8.12 24.00
C HIS A 212 -4.28 8.51 24.67
N GLY A 213 -3.91 9.80 24.66
CA GLY A 213 -2.67 10.30 25.27
C GLY A 213 -1.40 9.81 24.57
N ILE A 214 -1.47 9.45 23.29
CA ILE A 214 -0.33 8.96 22.50
C ILE A 214 0.22 10.07 21.62
N LYS A 215 1.55 10.27 21.64
CA LYS A 215 2.25 11.14 20.69
C LYS A 215 2.06 10.61 19.26
N SER A 216 1.59 11.48 18.36
CA SER A 216 1.51 11.19 16.94
C SER A 216 2.88 11.37 16.28
N TYR A 217 3.15 10.50 15.31
CA TYR A 217 4.26 10.59 14.37
C TYR A 217 3.75 10.70 12.92
N PHE A 218 2.45 10.91 12.72
CA PHE A 218 1.91 11.19 11.39
C PHE A 218 2.22 12.63 10.95
N ASP A 219 2.08 13.60 11.85
CA ASP A 219 2.44 15.01 11.64
C ASP A 219 3.42 15.51 12.69
#